data_AF-A0A2R6APM1-F1
#
_entry.id   AF-A0A2R6APM1-F1
#
_cell.length_a   1.000
_cell.length_b   1.000
_cell.length_c   1.000
_cell.angle_alpha   90.00
_cell.angle_beta   90.00
_cell.angle_gamma   90.00
#
_symmetry.space_group_name_H-M   'P 1'
#
loop_
_entity.id
_entity.type
_entity.pdbx_description
1 polymer ?
#
loop_
_entity_poly.entity_id
_entity_poly.type
_entity_poly.pdbx_seq_one_letter_code
_entity_poly.pdbx_strand_id
1 'polypeptide(L)'
;MTNFIGNYALMYAINTLINDVHRNASGTKPFYEEDLKRFKLYATPAKPLIVSDVPFSFTKLRWNRWERVSHTFNSVYTLLQTTESSRKPNLPQIGSKEKFAPLNTFEFFVIGGAPPSLIRLGKKHAACRVHAYPLTLVKKSDSEFFVDHPVNPMDVSSFEQKIVRGDYQLQFPPLVLNAKLRAEHYVLKQEEKTYYVLKPSPEIYPSVNLP
;
A
#
# COMPACT_ATOMS: atom_id res chain seq x y z
N MET A 1 1.41 0.32 -16.80
CA MET A 1 2.42 0.38 -15.70
C MET A 1 1.72 0.79 -14.42
N THR A 2 2.06 0.16 -13.30
CA THR A 2 1.44 0.42 -12.00
C THR A 2 2.07 1.62 -11.32
N ASN A 3 1.27 2.66 -11.09
CA ASN A 3 1.67 3.89 -10.41
C ASN A 3 1.19 3.94 -8.95
N PHE A 4 0.67 2.83 -8.43
CA PHE A 4 0.11 2.73 -7.08
C PHE A 4 0.99 1.87 -6.18
N ILE A 5 0.90 2.11 -4.87
CA ILE A 5 1.53 1.25 -3.86
C ILE A 5 0.43 0.40 -3.24
N GLY A 6 0.60 -0.92 -3.25
CA GLY A 6 -0.35 -1.84 -2.64
C GLY A 6 -0.51 -1.63 -1.13
N ASN A 7 -1.73 -1.75 -0.64
CA ASN A 7 -2.09 -1.63 0.78
C ASN A 7 -1.30 -2.59 1.67
N TYR A 8 -1.14 -3.86 1.30
CA TYR A 8 -0.41 -4.84 2.12
C TYR A 8 1.02 -4.40 2.39
N ALA A 9 1.74 -3.91 1.37
CA ALA A 9 3.10 -3.41 1.53
C ALA A 9 3.16 -2.22 2.50
N LEU A 10 2.16 -1.33 2.45
CA LEU A 10 2.04 -0.20 3.38
C LEU A 10 1.73 -0.68 4.79
N MET A 11 0.80 -1.62 4.97
CA MET A 11 0.42 -2.15 6.28
C MET A 11 1.57 -2.84 6.98
N TYR A 12 2.35 -3.67 6.27
CA TYR A 12 3.60 -4.21 6.81
C TYR A 12 4.57 -3.09 7.20
N ALA A 13 4.70 -2.05 6.37
CA ALA A 13 5.65 -0.97 6.62
C ALA A 13 5.26 -0.06 7.80
N ILE A 14 3.97 0.15 8.10
CA ILE A 14 3.50 1.03 9.18
C ILE A 14 3.28 0.29 10.51
N ASN A 15 2.99 -1.02 10.51
CA ASN A 15 2.80 -1.81 11.72
C ASN A 15 4.14 -2.36 12.26
N THR A 16 5.14 -1.50 12.45
CA THR A 16 6.51 -1.88 12.85
C THR A 16 6.61 -2.41 14.29
N LEU A 17 5.66 -2.04 15.16
CA LEU A 17 5.67 -2.41 16.57
C LEU A 17 5.15 -3.83 16.86
N ILE A 18 4.76 -4.57 15.81
CA ILE A 18 4.23 -5.92 15.94
C ILE A 18 5.34 -6.91 15.58
N ASN A 19 6.14 -7.28 16.58
CA ASN A 19 7.29 -8.18 16.41
C ASN A 19 6.92 -9.50 15.72
N ASP A 20 5.73 -10.03 16.03
CA ASP A 20 5.25 -11.26 15.45
C ASP A 20 4.92 -11.17 13.96
N VAL A 21 4.72 -9.98 13.40
CA VAL A 21 4.51 -9.80 11.96
C VAL A 21 5.86 -9.63 11.25
N HIS A 22 6.82 -8.98 11.91
CA HIS A 22 8.19 -8.80 11.41
C HIS A 22 9.09 -9.96 11.82
N ARG A 23 8.68 -11.18 11.45
CA ARG A 23 9.43 -12.40 11.76
C ARG A 23 10.74 -12.42 10.98
N ASN A 24 11.85 -12.73 11.65
CA ASN A 24 13.06 -13.24 11.00
C ASN A 24 12.79 -14.67 10.52
N ALA A 25 12.02 -14.81 9.43
CA ALA A 25 11.62 -16.12 8.94
C ALA A 25 12.76 -16.78 8.16
N SER A 26 13.39 -17.81 8.73
CA SER A 26 14.15 -18.81 7.98
C SER A 26 13.17 -19.82 7.36
N GLY A 27 12.37 -19.40 6.39
CA GLY A 27 11.37 -20.25 5.73
C GLY A 27 10.70 -19.56 4.53
N THR A 28 10.08 -20.35 3.66
CA THR A 28 9.41 -19.87 2.43
C THR A 28 7.90 -19.67 2.56
N LYS A 29 7.31 -20.09 3.69
CA LYS A 29 5.85 -20.01 3.91
C LYS A 29 5.43 -18.56 4.21
N PRO A 30 4.53 -17.94 3.42
CA PRO A 30 3.93 -16.67 3.76
C PRO A 30 2.85 -16.83 4.87
N PHE A 31 2.69 -15.83 5.72
CA PHE A 31 1.74 -15.82 6.84
C PHE A 31 0.73 -14.67 6.74
N TYR A 32 0.27 -14.36 5.52
CA TYR A 32 -0.56 -13.18 5.27
C TYR A 32 -1.84 -13.20 6.09
N GLU A 33 -2.56 -14.32 6.14
CA GLU A 33 -3.83 -14.42 6.87
C GLU A 33 -3.66 -14.23 8.38
N GLU A 34 -2.58 -14.76 8.96
CA GLU A 34 -2.29 -14.60 10.38
C GLU A 34 -1.80 -13.18 10.70
N ASP A 35 -1.05 -12.56 9.80
CA ASP A 35 -0.52 -11.21 9.98
C ASP A 35 -1.62 -10.15 9.84
N LEU A 36 -2.56 -10.32 8.90
CA LEU A 36 -3.70 -9.42 8.71
C LEU A 36 -4.53 -9.28 9.98
N LYS A 37 -4.74 -10.39 10.70
CA LYS A 37 -5.49 -10.41 11.97
C LYS A 37 -4.79 -9.65 13.09
N ARG A 38 -3.48 -9.43 12.99
CA ARG A 38 -2.67 -8.77 14.03
C ARG A 38 -2.50 -7.29 13.78
N PHE A 39 -2.70 -6.80 12.56
CA PHE A 39 -2.50 -5.39 12.24
C PHE A 39 -3.40 -4.49 13.09
N LYS A 40 -2.79 -3.45 13.66
CA LYS A 40 -3.49 -2.41 14.44
C LYS A 40 -3.83 -1.20 13.58
N LEU A 41 -3.02 -0.95 12.57
CA LEU A 41 -3.20 0.12 11.58
C LEU A 41 -3.57 -0.49 10.23
N TYR A 42 -4.71 -0.08 9.69
CA TYR A 42 -5.09 -0.36 8.31
C TYR A 42 -4.64 0.78 7.41
N ALA A 43 -4.09 0.46 6.24
CA ALA A 43 -3.76 1.44 5.21
C ALA A 43 -4.49 1.12 3.92
N THR A 44 -5.09 2.14 3.31
CA THR A 44 -5.60 2.04 1.94
C THR A 44 -4.43 1.98 0.94
N PRO A 45 -4.63 1.44 -0.28
CA PRO A 45 -3.62 1.52 -1.33
C PRO A 45 -3.27 2.97 -1.64
N ALA A 46 -1.97 3.28 -1.79
CA ALA A 46 -1.54 4.65 -2.03
C ALA A 46 -1.59 5.01 -3.50
N LYS A 47 -2.20 6.16 -3.79
CA LYS A 47 -2.23 6.76 -5.12
C LYS A 47 -1.15 7.81 -5.30
N PRO A 48 -0.67 8.01 -6.53
CA PRO A 48 0.34 9.01 -6.82
C PRO A 48 -0.21 10.41 -6.52
N LEU A 49 0.55 11.21 -5.75
CA LEU A 49 0.25 12.62 -5.55
C LEU A 49 1.20 13.45 -6.43
N ILE A 50 0.64 14.43 -7.14
CA ILE A 50 1.42 15.40 -7.92
C ILE A 50 1.59 16.64 -7.05
N VAL A 51 2.81 16.84 -6.56
CA VAL A 51 3.21 18.02 -5.80
C VAL A 51 4.42 18.67 -6.47
N SER A 52 4.51 20.00 -6.39
CA SER A 52 5.70 20.77 -6.77
C SER A 52 6.70 20.88 -5.63
N ASP A 53 6.24 20.74 -4.38
CA ASP A 53 7.01 21.00 -3.18
C ASP A 53 6.87 19.83 -2.21
N VAL A 54 7.98 19.18 -1.91
CA VAL A 54 8.05 18.03 -1.00
C VAL A 54 8.63 18.50 0.34
N PRO A 55 7.98 18.19 1.48
CA PRO A 55 8.55 18.50 2.79
C PRO A 55 9.86 17.73 3.02
N PHE A 56 10.95 18.44 3.35
CA PHE A 56 12.25 17.85 3.61
C PHE A 56 12.88 18.42 4.88
N SER A 57 12.68 17.71 6.00
CA SER A 57 13.20 17.99 7.36
C SER A 57 12.93 19.43 7.84
N PHE A 58 13.68 20.42 7.34
CA PHE A 58 13.61 21.82 7.74
C PHE A 58 13.23 22.77 6.58
N THR A 59 13.05 22.25 5.37
CA THR A 59 12.76 23.06 4.17
C THR A 59 11.73 22.37 3.29
N LYS A 60 11.22 23.09 2.27
CA LYS A 60 10.48 22.50 1.16
C LYS A 60 11.42 22.38 -0.02
N LEU A 61 11.52 21.19 -0.61
CA LEU A 61 12.28 20.99 -1.83
C LEU A 61 11.33 21.07 -3.02
N ARG A 62 11.63 21.96 -3.97
CA ARG A 62 10.93 21.96 -5.25
C ARG A 62 11.31 20.69 -6.01
N TRP A 63 10.36 19.80 -6.20
CA TRP A 63 10.55 18.51 -6.84
C TRP A 63 9.37 18.21 -7.74
N ASN A 64 9.66 17.93 -9.01
CA ASN A 64 8.64 17.43 -9.93
C ASN A 64 8.61 15.91 -9.83
N ARG A 65 7.42 15.32 -9.92
CA ARG A 65 7.27 13.87 -10.01
C ARG A 65 8.01 13.35 -11.24
N TRP A 66 8.86 12.36 -11.07
CA TRP A 66 9.55 11.70 -12.18
C TRP A 66 8.92 10.34 -12.47
N GLU A 67 9.02 9.92 -13.73
CA GLU A 67 8.68 8.56 -14.13
C GLU A 67 9.57 7.53 -13.42
N ARG A 68 9.21 6.26 -13.57
CA ARG A 68 9.98 5.17 -12.97
C ARG A 68 11.35 5.09 -13.64
N VAL A 69 12.38 4.90 -12.81
CA VAL A 69 13.75 4.76 -13.28
C VAL A 69 14.08 3.28 -13.40
N SER A 70 14.52 2.87 -14.58
CA SER A 70 14.99 1.52 -14.88
C SER A 70 16.45 1.38 -14.46
N HIS A 71 16.73 0.45 -13.55
CA HIS A 71 18.10 0.08 -13.20
C HIS A 71 18.42 -1.30 -13.80
N THR A 72 19.34 -1.32 -14.75
CA THR A 72 19.94 -2.57 -15.23
C THR A 72 20.96 -3.08 -14.22
N PHE A 73 20.90 -4.37 -13.93
CA PHE A 73 21.87 -5.05 -13.08
C PHE A 73 22.26 -6.37 -13.72
N ASN A 74 23.54 -6.71 -13.61
CA ASN A 74 24.02 -8.02 -13.96
C ASN A 74 23.50 -9.01 -12.92
N SER A 75 22.90 -10.09 -13.40
CA SER A 75 22.41 -11.18 -12.57
C SER A 75 22.80 -12.51 -13.18
N VAL A 76 22.79 -13.55 -12.36
CA VAL A 76 22.91 -14.92 -12.84
C VAL A 76 21.51 -15.52 -12.77
N TYR A 77 21.10 -16.26 -13.80
CA TYR A 77 19.79 -16.90 -13.84
C TYR A 77 19.69 -17.98 -12.74
N THR A 78 19.06 -17.65 -11.61
CA THR A 78 18.96 -18.56 -10.44
C THR A 78 17.70 -19.42 -10.45
N LEU A 79 16.83 -19.30 -11.46
CA LEU A 79 15.58 -20.08 -11.56
C LEU A 79 15.84 -21.60 -11.57
N LEU A 80 17.06 -22.03 -11.92
CA LEU A 80 17.47 -23.43 -11.94
C LEU A 80 18.41 -23.83 -10.79
N GLN A 81 18.71 -22.92 -9.84
CA GLN A 81 19.50 -23.24 -8.65
C GLN A 81 18.64 -24.01 -7.63
N THR A 82 18.32 -25.26 -7.94
CA THR A 82 18.04 -26.27 -6.92
C THR A 82 19.32 -26.53 -6.15
N THR A 83 19.23 -26.62 -4.82
CA THR A 83 20.34 -26.83 -3.88
C THR A 83 21.03 -28.20 -4.01
N GLU A 84 20.73 -28.99 -5.03
CA GLU A 84 21.16 -30.38 -5.16
C GLU A 84 21.99 -30.63 -6.43
N SER A 85 23.28 -30.85 -6.17
CA SER A 85 24.22 -31.79 -6.81
C SER A 85 24.55 -31.74 -8.31
N SER A 86 23.95 -30.87 -9.14
CA SER A 86 24.37 -30.72 -10.54
C SER A 86 24.71 -29.27 -10.91
N ARG A 87 25.97 -29.01 -11.31
CA ARG A 87 26.44 -27.71 -11.82
C ARG A 87 25.69 -27.37 -13.12
N LYS A 88 24.55 -26.68 -13.01
CA LYS A 88 23.89 -26.05 -14.15
C LYS A 88 24.67 -24.78 -14.57
N PRO A 89 24.67 -24.41 -15.86
CA PRO A 89 25.41 -23.27 -16.34
C PRO A 89 24.87 -21.98 -15.72
N ASN A 90 25.75 -21.22 -15.06
CA ASN A 90 25.48 -19.86 -14.61
C ASN A 90 25.41 -18.95 -15.84
N LEU A 91 24.24 -18.85 -16.47
CA LEU A 91 24.04 -17.97 -17.60
C LEU A 91 23.96 -16.52 -17.11
N PRO A 92 24.83 -15.61 -17.60
CA PRO A 92 24.73 -14.20 -17.29
C PRO A 92 23.44 -13.66 -17.93
N GLN A 93 22.63 -12.98 -17.13
CA GLN A 93 21.43 -12.29 -17.59
C GLN A 93 21.49 -10.82 -17.17
N ILE A 94 21.22 -9.94 -18.12
CA ILE A 94 20.93 -8.54 -17.83
C ILE A 94 19.50 -8.46 -17.32
N GLY A 95 19.35 -8.24 -16.02
CA GLY A 95 18.06 -7.95 -15.41
C GLY A 95 17.80 -6.45 -15.42
N SER A 96 16.54 -6.04 -15.54
CA SER A 96 16.12 -4.67 -15.23
C SER A 96 15.11 -4.66 -14.09
N LYS A 97 15.19 -3.63 -13.24
CA LYS A 97 14.20 -3.33 -12.22
C LYS A 97 13.81 -1.87 -12.29
N GLU A 98 12.52 -1.61 -12.40
CA GLU A 98 11.96 -0.28 -12.29
C GLU A 98 11.75 0.12 -10.83
N LYS A 99 12.23 1.30 -10.47
CA LYS A 99 12.01 1.93 -9.16
C LYS A 99 11.31 3.26 -9.33
N PHE A 100 10.57 3.67 -8.30
CA PHE A 100 10.15 5.06 -8.22
C PHE A 100 11.37 5.95 -7.97
N ALA A 101 11.43 7.09 -8.65
CA ALA A 101 12.40 8.13 -8.35
C ALA A 101 12.27 8.56 -6.88
N PRO A 102 13.37 9.00 -6.24
CA PRO A 102 13.31 9.54 -4.89
C PRO A 102 12.31 10.70 -4.82
N LEU A 103 11.73 10.92 -3.64
CA LEU A 103 10.78 12.02 -3.35
C LEU A 103 9.45 12.00 -4.14
N ASN A 104 9.22 10.99 -4.98
CA ASN A 104 7.89 10.74 -5.52
C ASN A 104 6.91 10.53 -4.37
N THR A 105 5.91 11.41 -4.29
CA THR A 105 4.95 11.46 -3.20
C THR A 105 3.71 10.64 -3.55
N PHE A 106 3.14 10.02 -2.51
CA PHE A 106 1.93 9.22 -2.59
C PHE A 106 1.02 9.59 -1.43
N GLU A 107 -0.28 9.54 -1.65
CA GLU A 107 -1.29 9.78 -0.63
C GLU A 107 -2.10 8.50 -0.36
N PHE A 108 -2.42 8.27 0.91
CA PHE A 108 -3.23 7.17 1.38
C PHE A 108 -3.88 7.52 2.73
N PHE A 109 -4.95 6.83 3.04
CA PHE A 109 -5.63 6.90 4.34
C PHE A 109 -5.16 5.79 5.26
N VAL A 110 -5.06 6.12 6.55
CA VAL A 110 -4.75 5.19 7.64
C VAL A 110 -5.89 5.21 8.67
N ILE A 111 -6.27 4.02 9.14
CA ILE A 111 -7.30 3.83 10.18
C ILE A 111 -6.66 3.09 11.35
N GLY A 112 -7.05 3.44 12.58
CA GLY A 112 -6.58 2.80 13.82
C GLY A 112 -5.51 3.58 14.59
N GLY A 113 -5.00 4.70 14.05
CA GLY A 113 -4.04 5.56 14.74
C GLY A 113 -3.04 6.27 13.81
N ALA A 114 -2.05 6.93 14.40
CA ALA A 114 -1.00 7.61 13.66
C ALA A 114 0.10 6.61 13.24
N PRO A 115 0.47 6.53 11.95
CA PRO A 115 1.58 5.69 11.51
C PRO A 115 2.93 6.30 11.95
N PRO A 116 4.00 5.48 12.06
CA PRO A 116 5.34 5.99 12.28
C PRO A 116 5.79 6.91 11.13
N SER A 117 6.52 7.98 11.47
CA SER A 117 6.98 9.00 10.51
C SER A 117 8.09 8.53 9.56
N LEU A 118 8.77 7.43 9.89
CA LEU A 118 9.80 6.81 9.09
C LEU A 118 9.51 5.32 8.96
N ILE A 119 9.36 4.85 7.72
CA ILE A 119 9.05 3.45 7.42
C ILE A 119 10.03 2.87 6.39
N ARG A 120 10.07 1.54 6.34
CA ARG A 120 10.82 0.76 5.36
C ARG A 120 9.84 0.03 4.46
N LEU A 121 9.69 0.50 3.23
CA LEU A 121 8.69 -0.01 2.30
C LEU A 121 9.25 -1.14 1.41
N GLY A 122 8.50 -2.24 1.35
CA GLY A 122 8.73 -3.38 0.46
C GLY A 122 9.97 -4.21 0.77
N LYS A 123 10.22 -5.24 -0.06
CA LYS A 123 11.30 -6.23 0.13
C LYS A 123 12.72 -5.63 0.16
N LYS A 124 12.91 -4.45 -0.44
CA LYS A 124 14.21 -3.76 -0.47
C LYS A 124 14.32 -2.65 0.58
N HIS A 125 13.34 -2.56 1.49
CA HIS A 125 13.35 -1.64 2.63
C HIS A 125 13.69 -0.20 2.23
N ALA A 126 13.02 0.30 1.17
CA ALA A 126 13.17 1.68 0.76
C ALA A 126 12.77 2.59 1.92
N ALA A 127 13.63 3.53 2.31
CA ALA A 127 13.31 4.49 3.36
C ALA A 127 12.26 5.46 2.84
N CYS A 128 11.15 5.58 3.54
CA CYS A 128 10.07 6.50 3.21
C CYS A 128 9.73 7.35 4.44
N ARG A 129 9.49 8.64 4.22
CA ARG A 129 8.98 9.54 5.24
C ARG A 129 7.47 9.65 5.09
N VAL A 130 6.75 9.50 6.20
CA VAL A 130 5.30 9.60 6.28
C VAL A 130 4.94 10.90 6.97
N HIS A 131 4.11 11.70 6.31
CA HIS A 131 3.48 12.88 6.88
C HIS A 131 2.00 12.56 7.08
N ALA A 132 1.58 12.41 8.33
CA ALA A 132 0.21 12.08 8.70
C ALA A 132 -0.47 13.30 9.31
N TYR A 133 -1.72 13.53 8.91
CA TYR A 133 -2.56 14.61 9.43
C TYR A 133 -3.88 14.00 9.88
N PRO A 134 -4.37 14.32 11.09
CA PRO A 134 -5.65 13.79 11.57
C PRO A 134 -6.79 14.36 10.73
N LEU A 135 -7.75 13.51 10.39
CA LEU A 135 -8.99 13.88 9.71
C LEU A 135 -10.15 13.81 10.69
N THR A 136 -11.13 14.71 10.57
CA THR A 136 -12.33 14.69 11.42
C THR A 136 -13.36 13.74 10.82
N LEU A 137 -13.79 12.73 11.58
CA LEU A 137 -14.90 11.87 11.18
C LEU A 137 -16.22 12.64 11.33
N VAL A 138 -16.91 12.87 10.21
CA VAL A 138 -18.19 13.58 10.19
C VAL A 138 -19.34 12.60 10.46
N LYS A 139 -19.37 11.49 9.71
CA LYS A 139 -20.39 10.45 9.86
C LYS A 139 -19.93 9.12 9.26
N LYS A 140 -20.61 8.05 9.67
CA LYS A 140 -20.61 6.75 8.98
C LYS A 140 -21.88 6.64 8.16
N SER A 141 -21.79 6.07 6.97
CA SER A 141 -22.94 5.86 6.10
C SER A 141 -22.75 4.58 5.29
N ASP A 142 -23.84 4.01 4.79
CA ASP A 142 -23.92 2.79 3.98
C ASP A 142 -24.53 3.06 2.59
N SER A 143 -24.68 4.35 2.24
CA SER A 143 -25.23 4.79 0.96
C SER A 143 -24.29 4.50 -0.21
N GLU A 144 -24.78 4.74 -1.43
CA GLU A 144 -23.90 4.83 -2.59
C GLU A 144 -22.97 6.05 -2.50
N PHE A 145 -21.71 5.87 -2.90
CA PHE A 145 -20.71 6.94 -2.88
C PHE A 145 -19.57 6.65 -3.87
N PHE A 146 -18.76 7.68 -4.16
CA PHE A 146 -17.50 7.54 -4.90
C PHE A 146 -16.33 7.51 -3.91
N VAL A 147 -15.48 6.50 -4.02
CA VAL A 147 -14.32 6.33 -3.12
C VAL A 147 -13.16 7.22 -3.56
N ASP A 148 -12.54 7.93 -2.61
CA ASP A 148 -11.42 8.85 -2.90
C ASP A 148 -10.05 8.18 -3.04
N HIS A 149 -9.95 6.89 -2.72
CA HIS A 149 -8.73 6.10 -2.81
C HIS A 149 -8.95 4.85 -3.69
N PRO A 150 -7.87 4.28 -4.26
CA PRO A 150 -7.95 2.97 -4.90
C PRO A 150 -8.44 1.94 -3.89
N VAL A 151 -9.26 1.00 -4.33
CA VAL A 151 -9.81 -0.05 -3.47
C VAL A 151 -9.13 -1.37 -3.77
N ASN A 152 -8.70 -2.07 -2.73
CA ASN A 152 -8.35 -3.48 -2.86
C ASN A 152 -9.63 -4.32 -2.60
N PRO A 153 -10.15 -5.05 -3.61
CA PRO A 153 -11.33 -5.89 -3.46
C PRO A 153 -11.24 -6.90 -2.31
N MET A 154 -10.03 -7.37 -2.00
CA MET A 154 -9.83 -8.38 -0.96
C MET A 154 -9.93 -7.81 0.46
N ASP A 155 -9.99 -6.50 0.64
CA ASP A 155 -10.18 -5.88 1.97
C ASP A 155 -11.66 -5.80 2.38
N VAL A 156 -12.57 -6.17 1.48
CA VAL A 156 -14.00 -5.96 1.61
C VAL A 156 -14.73 -7.27 1.36
N SER A 157 -15.40 -7.78 2.38
CA SER A 157 -16.26 -8.94 2.28
C SER A 157 -17.39 -8.69 1.28
N SER A 158 -17.63 -9.67 0.40
CA SER A 158 -18.64 -9.59 -0.67
C SER A 158 -18.48 -8.35 -1.57
N PHE A 159 -17.24 -7.98 -1.90
CA PHE A 159 -16.95 -6.79 -2.72
C PHE A 159 -17.74 -6.74 -4.04
N GLU A 160 -17.90 -7.89 -4.70
CA GLU A 160 -18.63 -8.01 -5.97
C GLU A 160 -20.09 -7.56 -5.89
N GLN A 161 -20.73 -7.72 -4.72
CA GLN A 161 -22.11 -7.28 -4.49
C GLN A 161 -22.20 -5.79 -4.14
N LYS A 162 -21.07 -5.17 -3.79
CA LYS A 162 -20.99 -3.79 -3.31
C LYS A 162 -20.52 -2.83 -4.41
N ILE A 163 -19.86 -3.33 -5.46
CA ILE A 163 -19.38 -2.50 -6.57
C ILE A 163 -20.49 -2.19 -7.56
N VAL A 164 -20.69 -0.89 -7.83
CA VAL A 164 -21.60 -0.40 -8.86
C VAL A 164 -20.82 -0.12 -10.16
N ARG A 165 -19.62 0.48 -10.02
CA ARG A 165 -18.73 0.82 -11.15
C ARG A 165 -17.29 0.94 -10.65
N GLY A 166 -16.32 0.64 -11.50
CA GLY A 166 -14.91 0.98 -11.27
C GLY A 166 -14.01 0.47 -12.38
N ASP A 167 -12.79 1.01 -12.46
CA ASP A 167 -11.79 0.61 -13.45
C ASP A 167 -10.77 -0.33 -12.79
N TYR A 168 -10.54 -1.50 -13.38
CA TYR A 168 -9.56 -2.45 -12.83
C TYR A 168 -8.13 -2.06 -13.24
N GLN A 169 -7.28 -1.84 -12.24
CA GLN A 169 -5.84 -1.75 -12.42
C GLN A 169 -5.24 -3.15 -12.27
N LEU A 170 -4.73 -3.68 -13.38
CA LEU A 170 -4.03 -4.96 -13.43
C LEU A 170 -2.69 -4.85 -12.70
N GLN A 171 -2.72 -5.22 -11.42
CA GLN A 171 -1.58 -5.35 -10.53
C GLN A 171 -1.87 -6.42 -9.50
N PHE A 172 -0.88 -6.82 -8.70
CA PHE A 172 -1.10 -7.79 -7.63
C PHE A 172 -0.86 -7.15 -6.27
N PRO A 173 -1.87 -7.12 -5.37
CA PRO A 173 -3.28 -7.46 -5.60
C PRO A 173 -3.99 -6.47 -6.55
N PRO A 174 -5.02 -6.88 -7.31
CA PRO A 174 -5.71 -5.99 -8.24
C PRO A 174 -6.37 -4.84 -7.48
N LEU A 175 -6.34 -3.65 -8.06
CA LEU A 175 -7.00 -2.48 -7.49
C LEU A 175 -8.17 -2.05 -8.37
N VAL A 176 -9.19 -1.49 -7.75
CA VAL A 176 -10.31 -0.83 -8.42
C VAL A 176 -10.16 0.67 -8.24
N LEU A 177 -10.08 1.38 -9.35
CA LEU A 177 -9.96 2.84 -9.42
C LEU A 177 -11.32 3.47 -9.69
N ASN A 178 -11.49 4.72 -9.29
CA ASN A 178 -12.71 5.52 -9.53
C ASN A 178 -13.99 4.77 -9.14
N ALA A 179 -13.92 4.00 -8.04
CA ALA A 179 -14.96 3.06 -7.68
C ALA A 179 -16.19 3.81 -7.14
N LYS A 180 -17.37 3.48 -7.70
CA LYS A 180 -18.66 3.78 -7.08
C LYS A 180 -19.13 2.52 -6.36
N LEU A 181 -19.33 2.62 -5.05
CA LEU A 181 -19.68 1.50 -4.19
C LEU A 181 -20.97 1.79 -3.41
N ARG A 182 -21.70 0.74 -3.04
CA ARG A 182 -22.77 0.73 -2.05
C ARG A 182 -22.30 -0.10 -0.85
N ALA A 183 -21.68 0.57 0.11
CA ALA A 183 -21.05 -0.09 1.25
C ALA A 183 -20.89 0.88 2.43
N GLU A 184 -20.62 0.32 3.61
CA GLU A 184 -20.23 1.10 4.78
C GLU A 184 -18.95 1.89 4.51
N HIS A 185 -19.00 3.19 4.77
CA HIS A 185 -17.90 4.11 4.53
C HIS A 185 -17.87 5.23 5.57
N TYR A 186 -16.71 5.86 5.64
CA TYR A 186 -16.44 7.01 6.48
C TYR A 186 -16.47 8.27 5.63
N VAL A 187 -17.21 9.27 6.10
CA VAL A 187 -17.16 10.64 5.58
C VAL A 187 -16.23 11.43 6.47
N LEU A 188 -15.06 11.77 5.95
CA LEU A 188 -14.00 12.49 6.66
C LEU A 188 -13.90 13.92 6.13
N LYS A 189 -13.53 14.87 7.00
CA LYS A 189 -13.33 16.26 6.63
C LYS A 189 -11.95 16.75 7.03
N GLN A 190 -11.33 17.51 6.13
CA GLN A 190 -10.12 18.29 6.35
C GLN A 190 -10.36 19.67 5.78
N GLU A 191 -10.45 20.67 6.66
CA GLU A 191 -10.76 22.06 6.25
C GLU A 191 -12.04 22.10 5.39
N GLU A 192 -11.97 22.52 4.12
CA GLU A 192 -13.10 22.55 3.19
C GLU A 192 -13.28 21.25 2.38
N LYS A 193 -12.31 20.34 2.43
CA LYS A 193 -12.32 19.11 1.63
C LYS A 193 -12.98 17.97 2.39
N THR A 194 -13.88 17.28 1.70
CA THR A 194 -14.55 16.07 2.20
C THR A 194 -13.98 14.85 1.48
N TYR A 195 -13.72 13.78 2.23
CA TYR A 195 -13.21 12.51 1.72
C TYR A 195 -14.17 11.38 2.07
N TYR A 196 -14.36 10.47 1.13
CA TYR A 196 -15.12 9.24 1.30
C TYR A 196 -14.16 8.05 1.29
N VAL A 197 -14.01 7.43 2.46
CA VAL A 197 -13.08 6.32 2.68
C VAL A 197 -13.87 5.07 2.97
N LEU A 198 -13.61 4.01 2.21
CA LEU A 198 -14.29 2.73 2.40
C LEU A 198 -13.90 2.12 3.75
N LYS A 199 -14.89 1.60 4.48
CA LYS A 199 -14.62 0.88 5.74
C LYS A 199 -14.12 -0.53 5.40
N PRO A 200 -12.94 -0.94 5.89
CA PRO A 200 -12.45 -2.30 5.68
C PRO A 200 -13.27 -3.30 6.50
N SER A 201 -13.33 -4.55 6.04
CA SER A 201 -14.12 -5.57 6.73
C SER A 201 -13.52 -5.93 8.11
N PRO A 202 -14.30 -5.81 9.21
CA PRO A 202 -13.83 -6.14 10.56
C PRO A 202 -13.39 -7.61 10.70
N GLU A 203 -13.97 -8.52 9.92
CA GLU A 203 -13.63 -9.94 9.89
C GLU A 203 -12.19 -10.18 9.42
N ILE A 204 -11.70 -9.36 8.49
CA ILE A 204 -10.35 -9.46 7.92
C ILE A 204 -9.34 -8.75 8.83
N TYR A 205 -9.76 -7.63 9.43
CA TYR A 205 -8.92 -6.76 10.24
C TYR A 205 -9.45 -6.58 11.68
N PRO A 206 -9.59 -7.67 12.47
CA PRO A 206 -10.21 -7.62 13.79
C PRO A 206 -9.44 -6.79 14.82
N SER A 207 -8.12 -6.64 14.65
CA SER A 207 -7.26 -5.88 15.58
C SER A 207 -7.16 -4.39 15.25
N VAL A 208 -7.76 -3.93 14.15
CA VAL A 208 -7.75 -2.51 13.79
C VAL A 208 -8.86 -1.82 14.57
N ASN A 209 -8.51 -0.76 15.29
CA ASN A 209 -9.50 0.05 15.98
C ASN A 209 -10.28 0.91 14.97
N LEU A 210 -11.39 0.36 14.46
CA LEU A 210 -12.26 1.01 13.51
C LEU A 210 -13.15 2.02 14.25
N PRO A 211 -13.11 3.31 13.88
CA PRO A 211 -13.92 4.34 14.52
C PRO A 211 -15.39 4.13 14.23
#